data_AF-A0A5H2YYK0-F1
#
_entry.id   AF-A0A5H2YYK0-F1
#
_cell.length_a   1.000
_cell.length_b   1.000
_cell.length_c   1.000
_cell.angle_alpha   90.00
_cell.angle_beta   90.00
_cell.angle_gamma   90.00
#
_symmetry.space_group_name_H-M   'P 1'
#
loop_
_entity.id
_entity.type
_entity.pdbx_description
1 polymer ?
#
loop_
_entity_poly.entity_id
_entity_poly.type
_entity_poly.pdbx_seq_one_letter_code
_entity_poly.pdbx_strand_id
1 'polypeptide(L)'
;MSFAENLKKLPGISHLAAINLLDAEGNTVATIENKPGSAGSVAVYNHLAQTYGAITPQAALKGIEIYAEHSEDAKLHPGKHPNIDRLIQLAAEGKTLRAKHVFAV
;
A
#
# COMPACT_ATOMS: atom_id res chain seq x y z
N MET A 1 12.92 2.67 13.12
CA MET A 1 12.50 3.87 12.37
C MET A 1 10.99 3.90 12.41
N SER A 2 10.43 5.07 12.69
CA SER A 2 8.97 5.28 12.66
C SER A 2 8.42 5.28 11.24
N PHE A 3 7.11 5.09 11.10
CA PHE A 3 6.42 5.21 9.82
C PHE A 3 6.68 6.58 9.17
N ALA A 4 6.63 7.65 9.96
CA ALA A 4 6.89 9.01 9.49
C ALA A 4 8.32 9.19 8.94
N GLU A 5 9.32 8.57 9.55
CA GLU A 5 10.69 8.59 9.04
C GLU A 5 10.86 7.78 7.75
N ASN A 6 10.17 6.63 7.65
CA ASN A 6 10.18 5.83 6.43
C ASN A 6 9.52 6.57 5.26
N LEU A 7 8.38 7.24 5.50
CA LEU A 7 7.66 8.02 4.48
C LEU A 7 8.52 9.11 3.85
N LYS A 8 9.37 9.79 4.62
CA LYS A 8 10.27 10.84 4.12
C LYS A 8 11.27 10.36 3.05
N LYS A 9 11.49 9.04 2.96
CA LYS A 9 12.41 8.42 2.01
C LYS A 9 11.71 7.94 0.73
N LEU A 10 10.38 7.97 0.69
CA LEU A 10 9.60 7.50 -0.44
C LEU A 10 9.47 8.60 -1.51
N PRO A 11 9.28 8.22 -2.79
CA PRO A 11 9.01 9.19 -3.85
C PRO A 11 7.76 10.03 -3.56
N GLY A 12 7.79 11.30 -3.97
CA GLY A 12 6.64 12.19 -3.87
C GLY A 12 5.45 11.70 -4.71
N ILE A 13 4.23 11.93 -4.21
CA ILE A 13 2.97 11.45 -4.80
C ILE A 13 2.04 12.58 -5.28
N SER A 14 2.52 13.82 -5.36
CA SER A 14 1.68 14.98 -5.70
C SER A 14 1.00 14.88 -7.07
N HIS A 15 1.53 14.04 -7.96
CA HIS A 15 0.97 13.78 -9.30
C HIS A 15 -0.13 12.69 -9.30
N LEU A 16 -0.37 12.01 -8.17
CA LEU A 16 -1.35 10.94 -8.05
C LEU A 16 -2.63 11.46 -7.39
N ALA A 17 -3.77 11.16 -8.00
CA ALA A 17 -5.09 11.29 -7.39
C ALA A 17 -5.46 10.03 -6.58
N ALA A 18 -5.09 8.84 -7.07
CA ALA A 18 -5.36 7.57 -6.39
C ALA A 18 -4.51 6.42 -6.94
N ILE A 19 -4.55 5.27 -6.26
CA ILE A 19 -4.12 3.98 -6.79
C ILE A 19 -5.28 3.00 -6.71
N ASN A 20 -5.67 2.46 -7.86
CA ASN A 20 -6.60 1.34 -7.94
C ASN A 20 -5.80 0.04 -7.84
N LEU A 21 -6.25 -0.88 -6.99
CA LEU A 21 -5.69 -2.21 -6.86
C LEU A 21 -6.60 -3.20 -7.58
N LEU A 22 -6.02 -3.98 -8.48
CA LEU A 22 -6.74 -4.92 -9.32
C LEU A 22 -6.32 -6.36 -8.98
N ASP A 23 -7.29 -7.26 -8.96
CA ASP A 23 -7.02 -8.70 -8.85
C ASP A 23 -6.47 -9.30 -10.17
N ALA A 24 -6.30 -10.62 -10.20
CA ALA A 24 -5.81 -11.34 -11.37
C ALA A 24 -6.77 -11.29 -12.58
N GLU A 25 -8.07 -11.12 -12.32
CA GLU A 25 -9.12 -11.00 -13.35
C GLU A 25 -9.24 -9.56 -13.88
N GLY A 26 -8.58 -8.60 -13.23
CA GLY A 26 -8.60 -7.19 -13.59
C GLY A 26 -9.74 -6.40 -12.94
N ASN A 27 -10.43 -6.98 -11.95
CA ASN A 27 -11.44 -6.27 -11.19
C ASN A 27 -10.77 -5.35 -10.17
N THR A 28 -11.28 -4.13 -10.01
CA THR A 28 -10.79 -3.23 -8.96
C THR A 28 -11.33 -3.70 -7.62
N VAL A 29 -10.43 -4.16 -6.75
CA VAL A 29 -10.76 -4.68 -5.41
C VAL A 29 -10.58 -3.65 -4.31
N ALA A 30 -9.83 -2.57 -4.59
CA ALA A 30 -9.68 -1.45 -3.68
C ALA A 30 -9.19 -0.20 -4.42
N THR A 31 -9.52 0.97 -3.88
CA THR A 31 -8.97 2.26 -4.32
C THR A 31 -8.40 2.98 -3.11
N ILE A 32 -7.15 3.43 -3.22
CA ILE A 32 -6.48 4.25 -2.22
C ILE A 32 -6.38 5.67 -2.76
N GLU A 33 -7.27 6.53 -2.30
CA GLU A 33 -7.30 7.94 -2.70
C GLU A 33 -6.16 8.73 -2.04
N ASN A 34 -5.59 9.69 -2.77
CA ASN A 34 -4.61 10.62 -2.23
C ASN A 34 -5.33 11.78 -1.52
N LYS A 35 -5.67 11.56 -0.25
CA LYS A 35 -6.35 12.53 0.62
C LYS A 35 -5.75 12.51 2.04
N PRO A 36 -6.03 13.53 2.87
CA PRO A 36 -5.61 13.50 4.28
C PRO A 36 -6.05 12.20 4.96
N GLY A 37 -5.11 11.56 5.66
CA GLY A 37 -5.31 10.25 6.30
C GLY A 37 -4.89 9.03 5.47
N SER A 38 -4.91 9.10 4.13
CA SER A 38 -4.51 7.97 3.26
C SER A 38 -3.30 8.27 2.34
N ALA A 39 -2.85 9.52 2.27
CA ALA A 39 -1.68 9.93 1.49
C ALA A 39 -0.42 9.10 1.82
N GLY A 40 -0.19 8.76 3.10
CA GLY A 40 0.90 7.87 3.49
C GLY A 40 0.80 6.49 2.84
N SER A 41 -0.41 5.91 2.79
CA SER A 41 -0.63 4.64 2.10
C SER A 41 -0.46 4.75 0.59
N VAL A 42 -0.86 5.85 -0.04
CA VAL A 42 -0.60 6.08 -1.47
C VAL A 42 0.91 6.05 -1.75
N ALA A 43 1.72 6.72 -0.92
CA ALA A 43 3.17 6.71 -1.05
C ALA A 43 3.77 5.31 -0.92
N VAL A 44 3.32 4.52 0.06
CA VAL A 44 3.75 3.12 0.24
C VAL A 44 3.39 2.29 -0.98
N TYR A 45 2.11 2.26 -1.38
CA TYR A 45 1.66 1.43 -2.50
C TYR A 45 2.27 1.84 -3.84
N ASN A 46 2.48 3.13 -4.07
CA ASN A 46 3.22 3.63 -5.24
C ASN A 46 4.64 3.08 -5.26
N HIS A 47 5.38 3.22 -4.15
CA HIS A 47 6.74 2.73 -4.03
C HIS A 47 6.84 1.22 -4.26
N LEU A 48 5.92 0.44 -3.68
CA LEU A 48 5.86 -1.02 -3.87
C LEU A 48 5.61 -1.38 -5.33
N ALA A 49 4.62 -0.75 -5.97
CA ALA A 49 4.31 -0.99 -7.37
C ALA A 49 5.47 -0.63 -8.31
N GLN A 50 6.16 0.48 -8.06
CA GLN A 50 7.31 0.90 -8.86
C GLN A 50 8.52 -0.02 -8.67
N THR A 51 8.73 -0.52 -7.45
CA THR A 51 9.91 -1.36 -7.11
C THR A 51 9.73 -2.80 -7.57
N TYR A 52 8.52 -3.35 -7.44
CA TYR A 52 8.24 -4.77 -7.69
C TYR A 52 7.39 -5.04 -8.94
N GLY A 53 6.91 -3.99 -9.62
CA GLY A 53 5.99 -4.06 -10.75
C GLY A 53 4.53 -4.36 -10.36
N ALA A 54 4.29 -4.89 -9.17
CA ALA A 54 2.98 -5.22 -8.62
C ALA A 54 3.05 -5.31 -7.08
N ILE A 55 1.90 -5.43 -6.42
CA ILE A 55 1.83 -5.74 -4.99
C ILE A 55 1.88 -7.26 -4.81
N THR A 56 3.08 -7.83 -5.01
CA THR A 56 3.38 -9.25 -4.80
C THR A 56 3.46 -9.58 -3.30
N PRO A 57 3.48 -10.86 -2.88
CA PRO A 57 3.71 -11.21 -1.48
C PRO A 57 4.99 -10.62 -0.90
N GLN A 58 6.08 -10.59 -1.71
CA GLN A 58 7.34 -9.97 -1.30
C GLN A 58 7.22 -8.44 -1.16
N ALA A 59 6.53 -7.78 -2.09
CA ALA A 59 6.24 -6.35 -1.98
C ALA A 59 5.38 -6.07 -0.74
N ALA A 60 4.42 -6.95 -0.44
CA ALA A 60 3.54 -6.81 0.70
C ALA A 60 4.30 -6.90 2.03
N LEU A 61 5.20 -7.88 2.16
CA LEU A 61 6.12 -7.96 3.31
C LEU A 61 6.93 -6.68 3.46
N LYS A 62 7.47 -6.13 2.36
CA LYS A 62 8.23 -4.88 2.42
C LYS A 62 7.37 -3.69 2.85
N GLY A 63 6.13 -3.63 2.37
CA GLY A 63 5.16 -2.62 2.77
C GLY A 63 4.87 -2.67 4.27
N ILE A 64 4.66 -3.86 4.83
CA ILE A 64 4.44 -4.06 6.27
C ILE A 64 5.64 -3.53 7.07
N GLU A 65 6.88 -3.75 6.63
CA GLU A 65 8.06 -3.16 7.30
C GLU A 65 8.06 -1.62 7.23
N ILE A 66 7.66 -1.04 6.10
CA ILE A 66 7.59 0.43 5.93
C ILE A 66 6.59 1.06 6.89
N TYR A 67 5.44 0.42 7.13
CA TYR A 67 4.41 0.88 8.06
C TYR A 67 4.83 0.86 9.55
N ALA A 68 5.95 0.21 9.88
CA ALA A 68 6.58 0.26 11.20
C ALA A 68 5.59 0.03 12.36
N GLU A 69 5.45 0.98 13.29
CA GLU A 69 4.59 0.87 14.48
C GLU A 69 3.11 0.59 14.14
N HIS A 70 2.63 1.00 12.95
CA HIS A 70 1.26 0.73 12.52
C HIS A 70 1.04 -0.73 12.12
N SER A 71 2.10 -1.45 11.74
CA SER A 71 2.01 -2.88 11.41
C SER A 71 1.76 -3.74 12.64
N GLU A 72 2.33 -3.37 13.79
CA GLU A 72 2.04 -4.04 15.05
C GLU A 72 0.60 -3.76 15.49
N ASP A 73 0.14 -2.51 15.39
CA ASP A 73 -1.24 -2.14 15.72
C ASP A 73 -2.27 -2.84 14.81
N ALA A 74 -1.97 -3.02 13.52
CA ALA A 74 -2.82 -3.78 12.59
C ALA A 74 -2.93 -5.26 12.96
N LYS A 75 -1.81 -5.90 13.37
CA LYS A 75 -1.82 -7.30 13.82
C LYS A 75 -2.62 -7.50 15.11
N LEU A 76 -2.58 -6.53 16.02
CA LEU A 76 -3.32 -6.57 17.28
C LEU A 76 -4.80 -6.21 17.12
N HIS A 77 -5.13 -5.40 16.11
CA HIS A 77 -6.49 -4.91 15.85
C HIS A 77 -6.88 -5.12 14.38
N PRO A 78 -7.15 -6.36 13.93
CA PRO A 78 -7.50 -6.64 12.55
C PRO A 78 -8.69 -5.80 12.07
N GLY A 79 -8.54 -5.18 10.89
CA GLY A 79 -9.55 -4.32 10.27
C GLY A 79 -9.45 -2.84 10.63
N LYS A 80 -8.59 -2.47 11.59
CA LYS A 80 -8.34 -1.06 11.95
C LYS A 80 -7.54 -0.31 10.88
N HIS A 81 -6.69 -1.03 10.12
CA HIS A 81 -5.77 -0.46 9.15
C HIS A 81 -5.94 -1.15 7.79
N PRO A 82 -7.01 -0.85 7.04
CA PRO A 82 -7.41 -1.63 5.87
C PRO A 82 -6.32 -1.79 4.81
N ASN A 83 -5.38 -0.84 4.72
CA ASN A 83 -4.24 -0.91 3.83
C ASN A 83 -3.13 -1.84 4.34
N ILE A 84 -2.89 -1.88 5.64
CA ILE A 84 -1.89 -2.77 6.25
C ILE A 84 -2.45 -4.19 6.32
N ASP A 85 -3.70 -4.32 6.76
CA ASP A 85 -4.45 -5.58 6.80
C ASP A 85 -4.40 -6.29 5.44
N ARG A 86 -4.61 -5.53 4.35
CA ARG A 86 -4.50 -6.05 2.99
C ARG A 86 -3.11 -6.60 2.67
N LEU A 87 -2.04 -5.89 3.03
CA LEU A 87 -0.68 -6.38 2.78
C LEU A 87 -0.39 -7.64 3.59
N ILE A 88 -0.83 -7.70 4.84
CA ILE A 88 -0.72 -8.90 5.69
C ILE A 88 -1.42 -10.09 5.03
N GLN A 89 -2.65 -9.88 4.55
CA GLN A 89 -3.41 -10.93 3.87
C GLN A 89 -2.73 -11.39 2.57
N LEU A 90 -2.26 -10.47 1.72
CA LEU A 90 -1.56 -10.82 0.47
C LEU A 90 -0.28 -11.63 0.73
N ALA A 91 0.48 -11.25 1.77
CA ALA A 91 1.67 -11.98 2.18
C ALA A 91 1.34 -13.39 2.70
N ALA A 92 0.28 -13.53 3.49
CA ALA A 92 -0.16 -14.81 4.04
C ALA A 92 -0.75 -15.76 2.99
N GLU A 93 -1.55 -15.24 2.06
CA GLU A 93 -2.25 -16.03 1.05
C GLU A 93 -1.44 -16.23 -0.24
N GLY A 94 -0.26 -15.61 -0.37
CA GLY A 94 0.55 -15.69 -1.58
C GLY A 94 -0.08 -15.00 -2.80
N LYS A 95 -1.00 -14.05 -2.57
CA LYS A 95 -1.72 -13.34 -3.64
C LYS A 95 -0.98 -12.10 -4.11
N THR A 96 -1.19 -11.74 -5.37
CA THR A 96 -0.64 -10.54 -6.00
C THR A 96 -1.76 -9.64 -6.49
N LEU A 97 -1.63 -8.32 -6.27
CA LEU A 97 -2.50 -7.31 -6.89
C LEU A 97 -1.70 -6.44 -7.85
N ARG A 98 -2.34 -6.03 -8.96
CA ARG A 98 -1.79 -5.01 -9.86
C ARG A 98 -2.16 -3.63 -9.34
N ALA A 99 -1.28 -2.65 -9.50
CA ALA A 99 -1.55 -1.25 -9.15
C ALA A 99 -1.74 -0.43 -10.43
N LYS A 100 -2.89 0.23 -10.54
CA LYS A 100 -3.21 1.19 -11.60
C LYS A 100 -3.26 2.59 -11.02
N HIS A 101 -2.29 3.42 -11.42
CA HIS A 101 -2.21 4.81 -11.00
C HIS A 101 -3.32 5.65 -11.66
N VAL A 102 -3.94 6.51 -10.86
CA VAL A 102 -4.84 7.57 -11.33
C VAL A 102 -4.13 8.89 -11.09
N PHE A 103 -3.88 9.66 -12.14
CA PHE A 103 -3.14 10.91 -12.07
C PHE A 103 -4.05 12.08 -11.71
N ALA A 104 -3.53 13.03 -10.93
CA ALA A 104 -4.21 14.29 -10.66
C ALA A 104 -4.24 15.16 -11.93
N VAL A 105 -5.32 15.93 -12.08
CA VAL A 105 -5.51 16.92 -13.16
C VAL A 105 -5.07 18.31 -12.73
#